data_AF-A0A1G6G5C4-F1
#
_entry.id   AF-A0A1G6G5C4-F1
#
_cell.length_a   1.000
_cell.length_b   1.000
_cell.length_c   1.000
_cell.angle_alpha   90.00
_cell.angle_beta   90.00
_cell.angle_gamma   90.00
#
_symmetry.space_group_name_H-M   'P 1'
#
loop_
_entity.id
_entity.type
_entity.pdbx_description
1 polymer ?
#
loop_
_entity_poly.entity_id
_entity_poly.type
_entity_poly.pdbx_seq_one_letter_code
_entity_poly.pdbx_strand_id
1 'polypeptide(L)'
;MKEEFVTFETAKMLKEKGMFTDIEFPPQSLVQKWLRETKNLHIEIYRNAVGYGYAIVKADNGTWQEDDNSRGPNDGGQWDTYEEALEVGIQESLKLIKS
;
A
#
# COMPACT_ATOMS: atom_id res chain seq x y z
N MET A 1 -11.06 5.64 -11.20
CA MET A 1 -9.85 5.79 -10.38
C MET A 1 -8.79 6.42 -11.25
N LYS A 2 -8.00 7.32 -10.67
CA LYS A 2 -6.96 8.07 -11.37
C LYS A 2 -5.63 7.54 -10.85
N GLU A 3 -4.68 7.27 -11.74
CA GLU A 3 -3.35 6.89 -11.29
C GLU A 3 -2.75 8.05 -10.46
N GLU A 4 -2.25 7.72 -9.27
CA GLU A 4 -1.51 8.64 -8.41
C GLU A 4 -0.08 8.14 -8.19
N PHE A 5 0.80 9.08 -7.94
CA PHE A 5 2.18 8.80 -7.55
C PHE A 5 2.26 8.66 -6.04
N VAL A 6 3.19 7.84 -5.57
CA VAL A 6 3.47 7.76 -4.13
C VAL A 6 3.96 9.11 -3.57
N THR A 7 3.75 9.32 -2.28
CA THR A 7 4.30 10.49 -1.57
C THR A 7 5.83 10.47 -1.55
N PHE A 8 6.44 11.62 -1.22
CA PHE A 8 7.88 11.75 -1.09
C PHE A 8 8.46 10.85 0.01
N GLU A 9 7.75 10.75 1.12
CA GLU A 9 8.09 9.90 2.25
C GLU A 9 8.08 8.44 1.83
N THR A 10 7.03 7.99 1.13
CA THR A 10 6.95 6.64 0.58
C THR A 10 8.05 6.37 -0.45
N ALA A 11 8.35 7.32 -1.34
CA ALA A 11 9.44 7.20 -2.31
C ALA A 11 10.81 6.98 -1.64
N LYS A 12 11.08 7.64 -0.51
CA LYS A 12 12.29 7.38 0.29
C LYS A 12 12.31 5.98 0.88
N MET A 13 11.21 5.58 1.52
CA MET A 13 11.08 4.23 2.10
C MET A 13 11.28 3.14 1.03
N LEU A 14 10.76 3.34 -0.19
CA LEU A 14 10.93 2.41 -1.29
C LEU A 14 12.41 2.19 -1.66
N LYS A 15 13.18 3.29 -1.76
CA LYS A 15 14.63 3.22 -2.02
C LYS A 15 15.36 2.47 -0.90
N GLU A 16 15.02 2.74 0.36
CA GLU A 16 15.59 2.04 1.52
C GLU A 16 15.26 0.53 1.52
N LYS A 17 14.08 0.14 1.03
CA LYS A 17 13.65 -1.27 0.91
C LYS A 17 14.12 -1.97 -0.37
N GLY A 18 14.96 -1.29 -1.16
CA GLY A 18 15.60 -1.84 -2.35
C GLY A 18 14.73 -1.83 -3.61
N MET A 19 13.73 -0.96 -3.69
CA MET A 19 13.08 -0.65 -4.96
C MET A 19 13.92 0.40 -5.69
N PHE A 20 14.71 -0.05 -6.66
CA PHE A 20 15.47 0.85 -7.53
C PHE A 20 14.70 1.05 -8.84
N THR A 21 14.36 2.30 -9.12
CA THR A 21 13.72 2.75 -10.35
C THR A 21 14.29 4.11 -10.72
N ASP A 22 14.40 4.39 -12.03
CA ASP A 22 14.79 5.72 -12.54
C ASP A 22 13.70 6.77 -12.31
N ILE A 23 12.52 6.37 -11.82
CA ILE A 23 11.40 7.25 -11.51
C ILE A 23 11.50 7.70 -10.06
N GLU A 24 11.63 9.01 -9.83
CA GLU A 24 11.76 9.55 -8.48
C GLU A 24 10.52 9.28 -7.61
N PHE A 25 9.32 9.40 -8.20
CA PHE A 25 8.02 9.12 -7.59
C PHE A 25 7.28 8.08 -8.45
N PRO A 26 7.45 6.78 -8.21
CA PRO A 26 6.77 5.76 -9.00
C PRO A 26 5.23 5.84 -8.81
N PRO A 27 4.44 5.52 -9.84
CA PRO A 27 3.00 5.35 -9.68
C PRO A 27 2.68 4.26 -8.65
N GLN A 28 1.60 4.42 -7.88
CA GLN A 28 1.21 3.46 -6.84
C GLN A 28 1.01 2.06 -7.42
N SER A 29 0.47 1.93 -8.64
CA SER A 29 0.28 0.64 -9.32
C SER A 29 1.60 -0.10 -9.58
N LEU A 30 2.66 0.64 -9.93
CA LEU A 30 3.99 0.06 -10.14
C LEU A 30 4.58 -0.45 -8.81
N VAL A 31 4.36 0.27 -7.73
CA VAL A 31 4.78 -0.12 -6.39
C VAL A 31 4.03 -1.36 -5.91
N GLN A 32 2.70 -1.42 -6.11
CA GLN A 32 1.91 -2.63 -5.81
C GLN A 32 2.43 -3.86 -6.57
N LYS A 33 2.78 -3.70 -7.86
CA LYS A 33 3.36 -4.78 -8.66
C LYS A 33 4.68 -5.25 -8.05
N TRP A 34 5.57 -4.33 -7.72
CA TRP A 34 6.87 -4.66 -7.11
C TRP A 34 6.72 -5.36 -5.75
N LEU A 35 5.82 -4.88 -4.88
CA LEU A 35 5.52 -5.53 -3.60
C LEU A 35 5.04 -6.97 -3.80
N ARG A 36 4.11 -7.19 -4.75
CA ARG A 36 3.56 -8.52 -5.03
C ARG A 36 4.62 -9.47 -5.58
N GLU A 37 5.36 -9.03 -6.58
CA GLU A 37 6.26 -9.90 -7.36
C GLU A 37 7.63 -10.09 -6.70
N THR A 38 8.12 -9.09 -5.95
CA THR A 38 9.47 -9.13 -5.35
C THR A 38 9.45 -9.39 -3.85
N LYS A 39 8.41 -8.91 -3.15
CA LYS A 39 8.33 -8.95 -1.69
C LYS A 39 7.29 -9.92 -1.16
N ASN A 40 6.54 -10.59 -2.06
CA ASN A 40 5.47 -11.52 -1.72
C ASN A 40 4.41 -10.87 -0.80
N LEU A 41 4.07 -9.59 -1.07
CA LEU A 41 3.06 -8.83 -0.35
C LEU A 41 2.03 -8.29 -1.34
N HIS A 42 0.77 -8.68 -1.18
CA HIS A 42 -0.35 -8.16 -1.95
C HIS A 42 -1.21 -7.25 -1.07
N ILE A 43 -1.53 -6.06 -1.57
CA ILE A 43 -2.44 -5.12 -0.93
C ILE A 43 -3.79 -5.25 -1.62
N GLU A 44 -4.78 -5.74 -0.89
CA GLU A 44 -6.19 -5.68 -1.29
C GLU A 44 -6.77 -4.36 -0.80
N ILE A 45 -7.44 -3.62 -1.69
CA ILE A 45 -8.23 -2.45 -1.31
C ILE A 45 -9.70 -2.85 -1.42
N TYR A 46 -10.45 -2.64 -0.34
CA TYR A 46 -11.88 -2.91 -0.30
C TYR A 46 -12.66 -1.63 -0.01
N ARG A 47 -13.92 -1.60 -0.42
CA ARG A 47 -14.82 -0.46 -0.22
C ARG A 47 -16.02 -0.88 0.62
N ASN A 48 -16.42 -0.07 1.58
CA ASN A 48 -17.64 -0.28 2.36
C ASN A 48 -18.55 0.98 2.38
N ALA A 49 -19.50 1.02 3.33
CA ALA A 49 -20.45 2.12 3.45
C ALA A 49 -19.83 3.47 3.86
N VAL A 50 -18.65 3.44 4.50
CA VAL A 50 -18.00 4.60 5.11
C VAL A 50 -16.68 4.99 4.45
N GLY A 51 -16.13 4.18 3.53
CA GLY A 51 -14.94 4.56 2.77
C GLY A 51 -14.24 3.38 2.09
N TYR A 52 -12.91 3.49 2.02
CA TYR A 52 -11.98 2.47 1.57
C TYR A 52 -11.10 2.00 2.74
N GLY A 53 -10.79 0.71 2.77
CA GLY A 53 -9.82 0.11 3.67
C GLY A 53 -8.84 -0.77 2.90
N TYR A 54 -7.87 -1.35 3.61
CA TYR A 54 -6.89 -2.25 3.00
C TYR A 54 -6.63 -3.48 3.87
N ALA A 55 -6.24 -4.57 3.20
CA ALA A 55 -5.67 -5.74 3.82
C ALA A 55 -4.36 -6.11 3.11
N ILE A 56 -3.37 -6.57 3.87
CA ILE A 56 -2.08 -7.03 3.36
C ILE A 56 -1.99 -8.54 3.57
N VAL A 57 -1.77 -9.27 2.49
CA VAL A 57 -1.65 -10.72 2.49
C VAL A 57 -0.39 -11.17 1.76
N LYS A 58 0.07 -12.40 2.02
CA LYS A 58 1.10 -13.02 1.18
C LYS A 58 0.56 -13.26 -0.22
N ALA A 59 1.34 -12.88 -1.24
CA ALA A 59 0.90 -12.98 -2.62
C ALA A 59 0.82 -14.42 -3.14
N ASP A 60 1.63 -15.34 -2.59
CA ASP A 60 1.72 -16.73 -3.00
C ASP A 60 0.59 -17.63 -2.45
N ASN A 61 0.08 -17.34 -1.25
CA ASN A 61 -0.88 -18.21 -0.58
C ASN A 61 -2.01 -17.48 0.17
N GLY A 62 -2.04 -16.14 0.13
CA GLY A 62 -3.08 -15.34 0.78
C GLY A 62 -3.01 -15.28 2.30
N THR A 63 -1.89 -15.71 2.94
CA THR A 63 -1.75 -15.62 4.40
C THR A 63 -1.83 -14.16 4.86
N TRP A 64 -2.77 -13.85 5.74
CA TRP A 64 -2.94 -12.51 6.32
C TRP A 64 -1.66 -12.02 7.01
N GLN A 65 -1.35 -10.74 6.84
CA GLN A 65 -0.18 -10.09 7.44
C GLN A 65 -0.57 -8.90 8.33
N GLU A 66 -1.45 -8.04 7.84
CA GLU A 66 -1.89 -6.79 8.50
C GLU A 66 -3.16 -6.26 7.80
N ASP A 67 -3.91 -5.38 8.44
CA ASP A 67 -5.01 -4.63 7.81
C ASP A 67 -5.12 -3.19 8.33
N ASP A 68 -6.09 -2.44 7.82
CA ASP A 68 -6.31 -1.07 8.25
C ASP A 68 -6.71 -0.93 9.72
N ASN A 69 -7.27 -1.98 10.34
CA ASN A 69 -7.78 -2.00 11.71
C ASN A 69 -8.66 -0.77 12.05
N SER A 70 -9.44 -0.30 11.08
CA SER A 70 -10.28 0.91 11.17
C SER A 70 -9.53 2.18 11.60
N ARG A 71 -8.26 2.32 11.17
CA ARG A 71 -7.38 3.47 11.50
C ARG A 71 -7.45 4.61 10.48
N GLY A 72 -8.36 4.54 9.51
CA GLY A 72 -8.57 5.61 8.55
C GLY A 72 -9.09 6.90 9.22
N PRO A 73 -8.82 8.07 8.62
CA PRO A 73 -9.04 9.36 9.27
C PRO A 73 -10.50 9.80 9.34
N ASN A 74 -11.41 9.18 8.59
CA ASN A 74 -12.81 9.57 8.60
C ASN A 74 -13.58 8.98 9.80
N ASP A 75 -14.80 9.45 10.03
CA ASP A 75 -15.63 9.06 11.18
C ASP A 75 -15.96 7.55 11.24
N GLY A 76 -15.80 6.83 10.12
CA GLY A 76 -15.98 5.39 10.01
C GLY A 76 -14.69 4.58 10.13
N GLY A 77 -13.55 5.21 10.43
CA GLY A 77 -12.25 4.55 10.51
C GLY A 77 -11.66 4.15 9.16
N GLN A 78 -12.04 4.82 8.08
CA GLN A 78 -11.61 4.52 6.71
C GLN A 78 -11.06 5.76 5.98
N TRP A 79 -10.57 5.56 4.76
CA TRP A 79 -10.15 6.65 3.86
C TRP A 79 -11.24 6.97 2.86
N ASP A 80 -11.32 8.24 2.47
CA ASP A 80 -12.38 8.71 1.58
C ASP A 80 -12.13 8.30 0.13
N THR A 81 -10.86 8.09 -0.24
CA THR A 81 -10.45 7.67 -1.58
C THR A 81 -9.70 6.33 -1.59
N TYR A 82 -9.71 5.69 -2.76
CA TYR A 82 -8.95 4.47 -2.99
C TYR A 82 -7.45 4.74 -2.88
N GLU A 83 -7.00 5.85 -3.49
CA GLU A 83 -5.60 6.23 -3.59
C GLU A 83 -4.99 6.58 -2.22
N GLU A 84 -5.77 7.15 -1.28
CA GLU A 84 -5.35 7.35 0.11
C GLU A 84 -5.22 6.02 0.88
N ALA A 85 -6.21 5.12 0.77
CA ALA A 85 -6.12 3.80 1.39
C ALA A 85 -4.93 3.01 0.84
N LEU A 86 -4.67 3.12 -0.47
CA LEU A 86 -3.55 2.48 -1.13
C LEU A 86 -2.21 3.06 -0.68
N GLU A 87 -2.08 4.37 -0.53
CA GLU A 87 -0.86 5.00 -0.04
C GLU A 87 -0.49 4.45 1.34
N VAL A 88 -1.45 4.39 2.26
CA VAL A 88 -1.21 3.84 3.61
C VAL A 88 -0.90 2.34 3.55
N GLY A 89 -1.63 1.57 2.74
CA GLY A 89 -1.35 0.14 2.54
C GLY A 89 0.07 -0.12 2.02
N ILE A 90 0.59 0.75 1.13
CA ILE A 90 1.99 0.71 0.66
C ILE A 90 2.93 0.99 1.84
N GLN A 91 2.70 2.06 2.60
CA GLN A 91 3.56 2.42 3.73
C GLN A 91 3.64 1.31 4.78
N GLU A 92 2.51 0.69 5.16
CA GLU A 92 2.51 -0.44 6.08
C GLU A 92 3.20 -1.67 5.48
N SER A 93 2.98 -1.97 4.20
CA SER A 93 3.68 -3.07 3.52
C SER A 93 5.19 -2.93 3.57
N LEU A 94 5.72 -1.71 3.42
CA LEU A 94 7.16 -1.44 3.49
C LEU A 94 7.72 -1.68 4.91
N LYS A 95 6.94 -1.41 5.97
CA LYS A 95 7.35 -1.69 7.35
C LYS A 95 7.50 -3.19 7.62
N LEU A 96 6.74 -4.04 6.93
CA LEU A 96 6.82 -5.50 7.04
C LEU A 96 8.08 -6.10 6.37
N ILE A 97 8.74 -5.36 5.48
CA ILE A 97 9.96 -5.82 4.81
C ILE A 97 11.14 -5.68 5.77
N LYS A 98 11.79 -6.80 6.09
CA LYS A 98 13.03 -6.82 6.88
C LYS A 98 14.14 -6.06 6.15
N SER A 99 14.87 -5.23 6.89
CA SER A 99 16.11 -4.55 6.45
C SER A 99 17.24 -5.54 6.25
#